data_AF-A0A956MZK7-F1
#
_entry.id   AF-A0A956MZK7-F1
#
_cell.length_a   1.000
_cell.length_b   1.000
_cell.length_c   1.000
_cell.angle_alpha   90.00
_cell.angle_beta   90.00
_cell.angle_gamma   90.00
#
_symmetry.space_group_name_H-M   'P 1'
#
loop_
_entity.id
_entity.type
_entity.pdbx_description
1 polymer ?
#
loop_
_entity_poly.entity_id
_entity_poly.type
_entity_poly.pdbx_seq_one_letter_code
_entity_poly.pdbx_strand_id
1 'polypeptide(L)'
;MKIDWNKKYTTISVYAFLVICASIIFFSIIGEIDAFTTKLGWVVSTLQPFIIGFVMAYLFNFILVFYEEKVLVFDLVKNLKKKSKRGISIVLTYLTVFFIIALFMQFVLPQLVDSIAGLVNDVPTYVSNATKLIEELTRNLDANNEYVGMAMEKWNEIVTYTINVVTNVLPILGNVLKVVASSIWNIVLGLIVSIYLLIDKEKFCALSRKITCALFNEEHSQIAIDLAHRTNDTFGKFLSGKIIDSAIIGIL
;
A
#
# COMPACT_ATOMS: atom_id res chain seq x y z
N MET A 1 23.26 36.61 -44.90
CA MET A 1 23.21 35.26 -45.49
C MET A 1 21.91 34.62 -45.01
N LYS A 2 20.89 34.47 -45.87
CA LYS A 2 19.63 33.82 -45.48
C LYS A 2 19.90 32.32 -45.41
N ILE A 3 19.76 31.72 -44.23
CA ILE A 3 19.94 30.28 -44.05
C ILE A 3 18.73 29.61 -44.73
N ASP A 4 18.96 28.94 -45.85
CA ASP A 4 17.94 28.13 -46.53
C ASP A 4 17.81 26.80 -45.78
N TRP A 5 16.86 26.74 -44.84
CA TRP A 5 16.57 25.56 -44.04
C TRP A 5 15.88 24.50 -44.89
N ASN A 6 16.64 23.53 -45.40
CA ASN A 6 16.07 22.34 -46.00
C ASN A 6 15.47 21.42 -44.91
N LYS A 7 14.14 21.44 -44.77
CA LYS A 7 13.36 20.71 -43.74
C LYS A 7 13.78 19.25 -43.55
N LYS A 8 14.20 18.55 -44.63
CA LYS A 8 14.62 17.15 -44.55
C LYS A 8 15.95 16.97 -43.80
N TYR A 9 16.96 17.77 -44.14
CA TYR A 9 18.27 17.69 -43.48
C TYR A 9 18.21 18.23 -42.05
N THR A 10 17.39 19.25 -41.80
CA THR A 10 17.21 19.79 -40.44
C THR A 10 16.62 18.75 -39.50
N THR A 11 15.59 18.02 -39.96
CA THR A 11 14.93 16.98 -39.15
C THR A 11 15.89 15.86 -38.80
N ILE A 12 16.74 15.44 -39.75
CA ILE A 12 17.78 14.42 -39.52
C ILE A 12 18.82 14.93 -38.51
N SER A 13 19.27 16.18 -38.64
CA SER A 13 20.21 16.79 -37.67
C SER A 13 19.63 16.88 -36.26
N VAL A 14 18.33 17.18 -36.12
CA VAL A 14 17.65 17.20 -34.81
C VAL A 14 17.56 15.80 -34.20
N TYR A 15 17.22 14.78 -34.98
CA TYR A 15 17.22 13.40 -34.47
C TYR A 15 18.61 12.93 -34.06
N ALA A 16 19.63 13.21 -34.88
CA ALA A 16 21.02 12.86 -34.54
C ALA A 16 21.47 13.56 -33.25
N PHE A 17 21.15 14.85 -33.10
CA PHE A 17 21.45 15.60 -31.87
C PHE A 17 20.74 14.99 -30.65
N LEU A 18 19.44 14.68 -30.76
CA LEU A 18 18.69 14.04 -29.67
C LEU A 18 19.28 12.69 -29.26
N VAL A 19 19.68 11.86 -30.23
CA VAL A 19 20.28 10.55 -29.96
C VAL A 19 21.64 10.70 -29.26
N ILE A 20 22.46 11.67 -29.65
CA ILE A 20 23.75 11.94 -29.01
C ILE A 20 23.52 12.45 -27.58
N CYS A 21 22.62 13.42 -27.38
CA CYS A 21 22.26 13.89 -26.04
C CYS A 21 21.73 12.77 -25.15
N ALA A 22 20.83 11.92 -25.67
CA ALA A 22 20.29 10.80 -24.93
C ALA A 22 21.38 9.78 -24.54
N SER A 23 22.31 9.49 -25.46
CA SER A 23 23.44 8.59 -25.21
C SER A 23 24.37 9.13 -24.11
N ILE A 24 24.65 10.43 -24.11
CA ILE A 24 25.48 11.08 -23.08
C ILE A 24 24.78 11.03 -21.72
N ILE A 25 23.48 11.37 -21.67
CA ILE A 25 22.69 11.30 -20.43
C ILE A 25 22.67 9.87 -19.90
N PHE A 26 22.46 8.88 -20.77
CA PHE A 26 22.45 7.47 -20.38
C PHE A 26 23.80 7.03 -19.81
N PHE A 27 24.91 7.43 -20.44
CA PHE A 27 26.25 7.16 -19.94
C PHE A 27 26.49 7.81 -18.56
N SER A 28 26.06 9.07 -18.36
CA SER A 28 26.17 9.76 -17.06
C SER A 28 25.32 9.09 -15.97
N ILE A 29 24.13 8.57 -16.30
CA ILE A 29 23.28 7.84 -15.34
C ILE A 29 23.96 6.54 -14.90
N ILE A 30 24.57 5.80 -15.83
CA ILE A 30 25.29 4.55 -15.49
C ILE A 30 26.55 4.86 -14.68
N GLY A 31 27.29 5.91 -15.04
CA GLY A 31 28.51 6.32 -14.35
C GLY A 31 28.28 6.75 -12.90
N GLU A 32 27.11 7.30 -12.57
CA GLU A 32 26.73 7.72 -11.22
C GLU A 32 25.38 7.12 -10.78
N ILE A 33 25.23 5.80 -10.91
CA ILE A 33 23.96 5.12 -10.61
C ILE A 33 23.46 5.39 -9.18
N ASP A 34 24.38 5.50 -8.21
CA ASP A 34 24.05 5.80 -6.82
C ASP A 34 23.51 7.23 -6.64
N ALA A 35 24.09 8.19 -7.36
CA ALA A 35 23.61 9.58 -7.33
C ALA A 35 22.25 9.70 -8.03
N PHE A 36 22.06 8.98 -9.15
CA PHE A 36 20.79 8.94 -9.87
C PHE A 36 19.67 8.31 -9.02
N THR A 37 19.93 7.15 -8.41
CA THR A 37 18.94 6.47 -7.55
C THR A 37 18.60 7.29 -6.31
N THR A 38 19.57 7.98 -5.72
CA THR A 38 19.32 8.90 -4.59
C THR A 38 18.43 10.07 -5.00
N LYS A 39 18.71 10.71 -6.15
CA LYS A 39 17.88 11.81 -6.68
C LYS A 39 16.47 11.33 -7.03
N LEU A 40 16.35 10.15 -7.65
CA LEU A 40 15.05 9.54 -7.95
C LEU A 40 14.28 9.24 -6.65
N GLY A 41 14.95 8.71 -5.64
CA GLY A 41 14.39 8.48 -4.30
C GLY A 41 13.87 9.76 -3.65
N TRP A 42 14.58 10.87 -3.79
CA TRP A 42 14.14 12.18 -3.30
C TRP A 42 12.88 12.68 -4.02
N VAL A 43 12.79 12.50 -5.35
CA VAL A 43 11.58 12.84 -6.13
C VAL A 43 10.39 12.00 -5.68
N VAL A 44 10.56 10.68 -5.55
CA VAL A 44 9.49 9.78 -5.11
C VAL A 44 9.05 10.10 -3.68
N SER A 45 9.99 10.39 -2.78
CA SER A 45 9.70 10.77 -1.39
C SER A 45 8.91 12.07 -1.31
N THR A 46 9.21 13.03 -2.19
CA THR A 46 8.46 14.30 -2.28
C THR A 46 7.04 14.09 -2.83
N LEU A 47 6.86 13.12 -3.74
CA LEU A 47 5.55 12.76 -4.30
C LEU A 47 4.76 11.78 -3.42
N GLN A 48 5.36 11.23 -2.38
CA GLN A 48 4.74 10.27 -1.45
C GLN A 48 3.36 10.69 -0.94
N PRO A 49 3.12 11.92 -0.44
CA PRO A 49 1.79 12.32 0.01
C PRO A 49 0.74 12.28 -1.11
N PHE A 50 1.12 12.59 -2.35
CA PHE A 50 0.20 12.50 -3.49
C PHE A 50 -0.15 11.05 -3.80
N ILE A 51 0.83 10.15 -3.80
CA ILE A 51 0.61 8.71 -4.01
C ILE A 51 -0.33 8.16 -2.93
N ILE A 52 -0.08 8.48 -1.66
CA ILE A 52 -0.96 8.10 -0.54
C ILE A 52 -2.37 8.67 -0.77
N GLY A 53 -2.48 9.93 -1.18
CA GLY A 53 -3.76 10.58 -1.45
C GLY A 53 -4.55 9.92 -2.58
N PHE A 54 -3.88 9.49 -3.66
CA PHE A 54 -4.51 8.73 -4.75
C PHE A 54 -5.05 7.37 -4.28
N VAL A 55 -4.23 6.63 -3.52
CA VAL A 55 -4.64 5.33 -2.96
C VAL A 55 -5.83 5.51 -2.03
N MET A 56 -5.77 6.48 -1.12
CA MET A 56 -6.87 6.79 -0.19
C MET A 56 -8.13 7.23 -0.94
N ALA A 57 -8.00 8.10 -1.94
CA ALA A 57 -9.15 8.55 -2.74
C ALA A 57 -9.81 7.36 -3.45
N TYR A 58 -9.03 6.42 -3.99
CA TYR A 58 -9.56 5.22 -4.62
C TYR A 58 -10.30 4.31 -3.62
N LEU A 59 -9.69 4.06 -2.45
CA LEU A 59 -10.30 3.24 -1.40
C LEU A 59 -11.59 3.86 -0.86
N PHE A 60 -11.57 5.16 -0.55
CA PHE A 60 -12.73 5.87 0.00
C PHE A 60 -13.83 6.09 -1.03
N ASN A 61 -13.49 6.09 -2.34
CA ASN A 61 -14.48 6.22 -3.39
C ASN A 61 -15.56 5.13 -3.32
N PHE A 62 -15.23 3.91 -2.86
CA PHE A 62 -16.23 2.87 -2.66
C PHE A 62 -17.31 3.28 -1.66
N ILE A 63 -16.91 3.80 -0.50
CA ILE A 63 -17.81 4.28 0.56
C ILE A 63 -18.56 5.54 0.09
N LEU A 64 -17.88 6.43 -0.63
CA LEU A 64 -18.50 7.62 -1.22
C LEU A 64 -19.62 7.25 -2.18
N VAL A 65 -19.38 6.31 -3.09
CA VAL A 65 -20.39 5.84 -4.06
C VAL A 65 -21.56 5.17 -3.32
N PHE A 66 -21.30 4.40 -2.27
CA PHE A 66 -22.35 3.84 -1.43
C PHE A 66 -23.25 4.94 -0.82
N TYR A 67 -22.66 6.02 -0.30
CA TYR A 67 -23.43 7.15 0.21
C TYR A 67 -24.15 7.94 -0.89
N GLU A 68 -23.49 8.22 -2.03
CA GLU A 68 -24.08 8.96 -3.15
C GLU A 68 -25.24 8.22 -3.82
N GLU A 69 -25.10 6.91 -4.05
CA GLU A 69 -26.04 6.13 -4.87
C GLU A 69 -27.05 5.33 -4.06
N LYS A 70 -26.75 4.92 -2.82
CA LYS A 70 -27.68 4.11 -2.01
C LYS A 70 -28.31 4.84 -0.84
N VAL A 71 -27.57 5.72 -0.16
CA VAL A 71 -28.06 6.37 1.07
C VAL A 71 -28.73 7.72 0.78
N LEU A 72 -28.08 8.60 -0.01
CA LEU A 72 -28.57 9.95 -0.29
C LEU A 72 -29.60 10.03 -1.44
N VAL A 73 -30.04 8.87 -1.94
CA VAL A 73 -31.16 8.73 -2.88
C VAL A 73 -32.51 8.63 -2.15
N PHE A 74 -32.52 8.40 -0.83
CA PHE A 74 -33.74 8.43 -0.02
C PHE A 74 -34.40 9.82 -0.01
N ASP A 75 -35.74 9.85 0.06
CA ASP A 75 -36.60 11.04 -0.17
C ASP A 75 -36.26 12.26 0.70
N LEU A 76 -35.57 12.09 1.83
CA LEU A 76 -35.10 13.17 2.72
C LEU A 76 -34.17 14.19 2.05
N VAL A 77 -33.47 13.82 0.97
CA VAL A 77 -32.39 14.64 0.37
C VAL A 77 -32.55 14.82 -1.15
N LYS A 78 -33.66 14.32 -1.72
CA LYS A 78 -33.91 14.26 -3.16
C LYS A 78 -33.76 15.63 -3.87
N ASN A 79 -34.18 16.71 -3.21
CA ASN A 79 -34.17 18.08 -3.72
C ASN A 79 -32.83 18.84 -3.57
N LEU A 80 -31.78 18.23 -3.01
CA LEU A 80 -30.48 18.92 -2.92
C LEU A 80 -29.75 18.99 -4.27
N LYS A 81 -29.02 20.08 -4.49
CA LYS A 81 -28.13 20.25 -5.64
C LYS A 81 -27.07 19.15 -5.67
N LYS A 82 -26.70 18.67 -6.87
CA LYS A 82 -25.67 17.61 -7.08
C LYS A 82 -24.36 17.89 -6.33
N LYS A 83 -23.93 19.17 -6.28
CA LYS A 83 -22.72 19.59 -5.54
C LYS A 83 -22.86 19.43 -4.02
N SER A 84 -24.02 19.76 -3.45
CA SER A 84 -24.27 19.64 -2.01
C SER A 84 -24.38 18.18 -1.59
N LYS A 85 -25.03 17.33 -2.39
CA LYS A 85 -25.07 15.88 -2.17
C LYS A 85 -23.66 15.30 -2.07
N ARG A 86 -22.80 15.63 -3.03
CA ARG A 86 -21.40 15.18 -3.05
C ARG A 86 -20.60 15.64 -1.83
N GLY A 87 -20.74 16.89 -1.42
CA GLY A 87 -20.08 17.40 -0.20
C GLY A 87 -20.51 16.62 1.04
N ILE A 88 -21.81 16.35 1.20
CA ILE A 88 -22.34 15.57 2.32
C ILE A 88 -21.83 14.13 2.28
N SER A 89 -21.81 13.48 1.10
CA SER A 89 -21.28 12.13 0.92
C SER A 89 -19.81 12.04 1.33
N ILE A 90 -18.99 13.02 0.97
CA ILE A 90 -17.57 13.07 1.33
C ILE A 90 -17.44 13.15 2.85
N VAL A 91 -18.14 14.08 3.50
CA VAL A 91 -18.10 14.21 4.97
C VAL A 91 -18.51 12.90 5.65
N LEU A 92 -19.59 12.28 5.19
CA LEU A 92 -20.11 11.03 5.76
C LEU A 92 -19.16 9.85 5.51
N THR A 93 -18.49 9.84 4.36
CA THR A 93 -17.43 8.87 4.04
C THR A 93 -16.26 8.97 5.00
N TYR A 94 -15.71 10.17 5.19
CA TYR A 94 -14.59 10.37 6.11
C TYR A 94 -15.00 10.08 7.56
N LEU A 95 -16.19 10.48 7.99
CA LEU A 95 -16.71 10.16 9.32
C LEU A 95 -16.73 8.64 9.55
N THR A 96 -17.23 7.89 8.56
CA THR A 96 -17.32 6.42 8.64
C THR A 96 -15.94 5.76 8.64
N VAL A 97 -15.02 6.22 7.79
CA VAL A 97 -13.65 5.73 7.76
C VAL A 97 -12.96 5.97 9.10
N PHE A 98 -13.03 7.19 9.63
CA PHE A 98 -12.43 7.51 10.94
C PHE A 98 -13.06 6.68 12.06
N PHE A 99 -14.37 6.47 12.03
CA PHE A 99 -15.07 5.63 13.00
C PHE A 99 -14.58 4.18 12.97
N ILE A 100 -14.48 3.57 11.78
CA ILE A 100 -13.97 2.20 11.62
C ILE A 100 -12.52 2.09 12.11
N ILE A 101 -11.67 3.06 11.74
CA ILE A 101 -10.27 3.08 12.18
C ILE A 101 -10.17 3.23 13.70
N ALA A 102 -10.99 4.10 14.31
CA ALA A 102 -11.01 4.28 15.76
C ALA A 102 -11.40 2.99 16.48
N LEU A 103 -12.45 2.29 16.01
CA LEU A 103 -12.85 0.99 16.55
C LEU A 103 -11.73 -0.04 16.42
N PHE A 104 -11.08 -0.11 15.26
CA PHE A 104 -9.96 -1.02 15.04
C PHE A 104 -8.80 -0.75 16.00
N MET A 105 -8.42 0.52 16.16
CA MET A 105 -7.32 0.92 17.04
C MET A 105 -7.66 0.69 18.52
N GLN A 106 -8.92 0.82 18.92
CA GLN A 106 -9.34 0.64 20.31
C GLN A 106 -9.56 -0.83 20.70
N PHE A 107 -10.07 -1.67 19.80
CA PHE A 107 -10.41 -3.05 20.14
C PHE A 107 -9.43 -4.07 19.57
N VAL A 108 -9.13 -3.98 18.27
CA VAL A 108 -8.34 -5.02 17.59
C VAL A 108 -6.86 -4.86 17.90
N LEU A 109 -6.32 -3.64 17.80
CA LEU A 109 -4.89 -3.41 18.01
C LEU A 109 -4.39 -3.81 19.41
N PRO A 110 -5.00 -3.40 20.54
CA PRO A 110 -4.54 -3.83 21.85
C PRO A 110 -4.67 -5.35 22.03
N GLN A 111 -5.78 -5.95 21.58
CA GLN A 111 -5.97 -7.40 21.65
C GLN A 111 -4.86 -8.16 20.91
N LEU A 112 -4.45 -7.67 19.74
CA LEU A 112 -3.33 -8.26 18.97
C LEU A 112 -2.01 -8.11 19.73
N VAL A 113 -1.74 -6.93 20.29
CA VAL A 113 -0.51 -6.69 21.07
C VAL A 113 -0.47 -7.60 22.29
N ASP A 114 -1.56 -7.70 23.05
CA ASP A 114 -1.66 -8.56 24.24
C ASP A 114 -1.52 -10.04 23.88
N SER A 115 -2.14 -10.48 22.78
CA SER A 115 -2.03 -11.87 22.32
C SER A 115 -0.60 -12.23 21.91
N ILE A 116 0.10 -11.31 21.25
CA ILE A 116 1.49 -11.51 20.84
C ILE A 116 2.41 -11.44 22.06
N ALA A 117 2.21 -10.49 22.96
CA ALA A 117 2.97 -10.37 24.20
C ALA A 117 2.79 -11.61 25.09
N GLY A 118 1.57 -12.10 25.24
CA GLY A 118 1.27 -13.35 25.94
C GLY A 118 2.00 -14.54 25.32
N LEU A 119 1.90 -14.72 24.00
CA LEU A 119 2.64 -15.76 23.29
C LEU A 119 4.16 -15.66 23.53
N VAL A 120 4.72 -14.46 23.49
CA VAL A 120 6.15 -14.24 23.73
C VAL A 120 6.56 -14.62 25.15
N ASN A 121 5.71 -14.34 26.14
CA ASN A 121 5.97 -14.68 27.53
C ASN A 121 5.81 -16.18 27.82
N ASP A 122 4.89 -16.87 27.12
CA ASP A 122 4.58 -18.28 27.37
C ASP A 122 5.48 -19.26 26.60
N VAL A 123 5.99 -18.88 25.43
CA VAL A 123 6.87 -19.72 24.60
C VAL A 123 8.09 -20.26 25.37
N PRO A 124 8.84 -19.45 26.15
CA PRO A 124 9.95 -19.97 26.96
C PRO A 124 9.52 -21.07 27.94
N THR A 125 8.33 -20.96 28.53
CA THR A 125 7.78 -21.96 29.43
C THR A 125 7.40 -23.25 28.69
N TYR A 126 6.78 -23.14 27.51
CA TYR A 126 6.47 -24.31 26.67
C TYR A 126 7.73 -25.03 26.21
N VAL A 127 8.74 -24.27 25.80
CA VAL A 127 10.06 -24.76 25.44
C VAL A 127 10.70 -25.49 26.62
N SER A 128 10.71 -24.88 27.81
CA SER A 128 11.28 -25.50 29.01
C SER A 128 10.60 -26.83 29.37
N ASN A 129 9.27 -26.89 29.30
CA ASN A 129 8.52 -28.11 29.57
C ASN A 129 8.79 -29.18 28.51
N ALA A 130 8.88 -28.81 27.23
CA ALA A 130 9.24 -29.73 26.16
C ALA A 130 10.67 -30.27 26.32
N THR A 131 11.64 -29.43 26.69
CA THR A 131 13.02 -29.87 26.99
C THR A 131 13.04 -30.90 28.12
N LYS A 132 12.28 -30.68 29.20
CA LYS A 132 12.17 -31.64 30.31
C LYS A 132 11.59 -32.99 29.87
N LEU A 133 10.55 -32.98 29.03
CA LEU A 133 9.98 -34.23 28.49
C LEU A 133 10.98 -34.99 27.62
N ILE A 134 11.76 -34.28 26.79
CA ILE A 134 12.80 -34.90 25.97
C ILE A 134 13.91 -35.47 26.85
N GLU A 135 14.33 -34.76 27.91
CA GLU A 135 15.30 -35.26 28.88
C GLU A 135 14.81 -36.50 29.63
N GLU A 136 13.55 -36.53 30.06
CA GLU A 136 12.93 -37.69 30.72
C GLU A 136 12.80 -38.89 29.78
N LEU A 137 12.32 -38.68 28.55
CA LEU A 137 12.24 -39.74 27.53
C LEU A 137 13.61 -40.34 27.23
N THR A 138 14.64 -39.48 27.14
CA THR A 138 15.99 -39.91 26.81
C THR A 138 16.65 -40.68 27.96
N ARG A 139 16.39 -40.29 29.22
CA ARG A 139 16.81 -41.06 30.40
C ARG A 139 16.13 -42.41 30.51
N ASN A 140 14.85 -42.50 30.13
CA ASN A 140 14.07 -43.74 30.25
C ASN A 140 14.36 -44.77 29.15
N LEU A 141 14.92 -44.36 28.01
CA LEU A 141 15.16 -45.22 26.84
C LEU A 141 16.54 -45.89 26.83
N ASP A 142 17.40 -45.62 27.82
CA ASP A 142 18.80 -46.13 27.91
C ASP A 142 19.55 -45.99 26.57
N ALA A 143 19.27 -44.88 25.87
CA ALA A 143 19.72 -44.66 24.50
C ALA A 143 21.22 -44.33 24.47
N ASN A 144 21.92 -44.84 23.45
CA ASN A 144 23.36 -44.64 23.28
C ASN A 144 23.73 -43.13 23.33
N ASN A 145 24.66 -42.77 24.22
CA ASN A 145 24.98 -41.39 24.62
C ASN A 145 25.29 -40.43 23.45
N GLU A 146 25.80 -40.96 22.34
CA GLU A 146 26.19 -40.17 21.17
C GLU A 146 24.99 -39.64 20.37
N TYR A 147 23.96 -40.46 20.15
CA TYR A 147 22.74 -40.04 19.45
C TYR A 147 21.90 -39.08 20.29
N VAL A 148 21.94 -39.25 21.62
CA VAL A 148 21.31 -38.35 22.59
C VAL A 148 21.94 -36.95 22.54
N GLY A 149 23.28 -36.88 22.50
CA GLY A 149 24.00 -35.61 22.40
C GLY A 149 23.63 -34.83 21.12
N MET A 150 23.62 -35.51 19.97
CA MET A 150 23.22 -34.91 18.69
C MET A 150 21.77 -34.43 18.68
N ALA A 151 20.85 -35.20 19.26
CA ALA A 151 19.44 -34.82 19.35
C ALA A 151 19.23 -33.60 20.25
N MET A 152 19.93 -33.52 21.39
CA MET A 152 19.87 -32.38 22.30
C MET A 152 20.51 -31.12 21.71
N GLU A 153 21.60 -31.26 20.95
CA GLU A 153 22.21 -30.15 20.23
C GLU A 153 21.23 -29.57 19.20
N LYS A 154 20.60 -30.42 18.39
CA LYS A 154 19.57 -30.01 17.42
C LYS A 154 18.34 -29.42 18.09
N TRP A 155 17.92 -29.97 19.23
CA TRP A 155 16.84 -29.39 20.03
C TRP A 155 17.20 -27.99 20.52
N ASN A 156 18.40 -27.79 21.07
CA ASN A 156 18.86 -26.48 21.53
C ASN A 156 18.99 -25.45 20.39
N GLU A 157 19.37 -25.89 19.18
CA GLU A 157 19.37 -25.05 17.98
C GLU A 157 17.94 -24.56 17.64
N ILE A 158 16.95 -25.47 17.65
CA ILE A 158 15.53 -25.15 17.43
C ILE A 158 14.98 -24.23 18.53
N VAL A 159 15.32 -24.49 19.79
CA VAL A 159 14.94 -23.68 20.95
C VAL A 159 15.45 -22.25 20.77
N THR A 160 16.75 -22.11 20.47
CA THR A 160 17.40 -20.80 20.30
C THR A 160 16.80 -20.04 19.12
N TYR A 161 16.55 -20.72 18.00
CA TYR A 161 15.89 -20.14 16.83
C TYR A 161 14.47 -19.67 17.18
N THR A 162 13.69 -20.49 17.88
CA THR A 162 12.30 -20.19 18.26
C THR A 162 12.24 -18.98 19.20
N ILE A 163 13.10 -18.94 20.22
CA ILE A 163 13.19 -17.80 21.15
C ILE A 163 13.59 -16.54 20.39
N ASN A 164 14.58 -16.61 19.49
CA ASN A 164 15.00 -15.47 18.68
C ASN A 164 13.87 -14.96 17.77
N VAL A 165 13.14 -15.84 17.09
CA VAL A 165 12.01 -15.41 16.25
C VAL A 165 10.96 -14.71 17.09
N VAL A 166 10.53 -15.33 18.19
CA VAL A 166 9.45 -14.83 19.04
C VAL A 166 9.82 -13.50 19.71
N THR A 167 11.03 -13.38 20.25
CA THR A 167 11.53 -12.14 20.88
C THR A 167 11.66 -10.99 19.87
N ASN A 168 11.91 -11.27 18.59
CA ASN A 168 12.01 -10.24 17.55
C ASN A 168 10.66 -9.78 17.00
N VAL A 169 9.56 -10.51 17.23
CA VAL A 169 8.22 -10.11 16.72
C VAL A 169 7.75 -8.80 17.35
N LEU A 170 7.86 -8.63 18.68
CA LEU A 170 7.44 -7.40 19.36
C LEU A 170 8.20 -6.15 18.89
N PRO A 171 9.54 -6.16 18.78
CA PRO A 171 10.31 -5.08 18.17
C PRO A 171 9.88 -4.76 16.73
N ILE A 172 9.59 -5.77 15.90
CA ILE A 172 9.14 -5.56 14.52
C ILE A 172 7.81 -4.80 14.51
N LEU A 173 6.84 -5.21 15.33
CA LEU A 173 5.55 -4.50 15.47
C LEU A 173 5.75 -3.06 15.96
N GLY A 174 6.59 -2.87 16.97
CA GLY A 174 6.95 -1.54 17.47
C GLY A 174 7.61 -0.67 16.40
N ASN A 175 8.45 -1.26 15.55
CA ASN A 175 9.10 -0.55 14.45
C ASN A 175 8.10 -0.17 13.35
N VAL A 176 7.17 -1.06 12.99
CA VAL A 176 6.08 -0.75 12.04
C VAL A 176 5.25 0.42 12.57
N LEU A 177 4.86 0.41 13.85
CA LEU A 177 4.14 1.51 14.48
C LEU A 177 4.94 2.82 14.43
N LYS A 178 6.26 2.77 14.70
CA LYS A 178 7.14 3.94 14.59
C LYS A 178 7.23 4.47 13.16
N VAL A 179 7.31 3.61 12.15
CA VAL A 179 7.35 4.00 10.73
C VAL A 179 6.04 4.67 10.30
N VAL A 180 4.90 4.15 10.76
CA VAL A 180 3.60 4.77 10.51
C VAL A 180 3.51 6.12 11.22
N ALA A 181 3.94 6.20 12.49
CA ALA A 181 3.94 7.42 13.27
C ALA A 181 4.90 8.49 12.71
N SER A 182 6.08 8.11 12.22
CA SER A 182 7.02 9.04 11.58
C SER A 182 6.50 9.54 10.23
N SER A 183 5.64 8.75 9.56
CA SER A 183 4.99 9.11 8.31
C SER A 183 3.67 9.88 8.49
N ILE A 184 3.33 10.31 9.72
CA ILE A 184 2.05 10.97 10.03
C ILE A 184 1.79 12.19 9.13
N TRP A 185 2.82 13.00 8.85
CA TRP A 185 2.69 14.18 7.99
C TRP A 185 2.35 13.82 6.54
N ASN A 186 2.98 12.78 6.00
CA ASN A 186 2.67 12.30 4.65
C ASN A 186 1.25 11.72 4.57
N ILE A 187 0.79 11.07 5.64
CA ILE A 187 -0.59 10.57 5.74
C ILE A 187 -1.58 11.73 5.81
N VAL A 188 -1.33 12.75 6.64
CA VAL A 188 -2.20 13.93 6.77
C VAL A 188 -2.28 14.70 5.46
N LEU A 189 -1.14 14.97 4.82
CA LEU A 189 -1.11 15.61 3.50
C LEU A 189 -1.82 14.77 2.45
N GLY A 190 -1.60 13.45 2.45
CA GLY A 190 -2.31 12.52 1.58
C GLY A 190 -3.82 12.54 1.81
N LEU A 191 -4.28 12.66 3.07
CA LEU A 191 -5.69 12.80 3.40
C LEU A 191 -6.28 14.08 2.81
N ILE A 192 -5.60 15.21 2.94
CA ILE A 192 -6.01 16.48 2.33
C ILE A 192 -6.10 16.34 0.80
N VAL A 193 -5.06 15.77 0.16
CA VAL A 193 -5.04 15.53 -1.29
C VAL A 193 -6.20 14.61 -1.70
N SER A 194 -6.47 13.56 -0.92
CA SER A 194 -7.56 12.62 -1.17
C SER A 194 -8.93 13.31 -1.18
N ILE A 195 -9.17 14.25 -0.25
CA ILE A 195 -10.41 15.05 -0.22
C ILE A 195 -10.56 15.83 -1.54
N TYR A 196 -9.51 16.54 -1.97
CA TYR A 196 -9.56 17.32 -3.22
C TYR A 196 -9.80 16.42 -4.45
N LEU A 197 -9.13 15.26 -4.51
CA LEU A 197 -9.33 14.29 -5.58
C LEU A 197 -10.76 13.75 -5.60
N LEU A 198 -11.37 13.53 -4.44
CA LEU A 198 -12.77 13.08 -4.32
C LEU A 198 -13.76 14.19 -4.68
N ILE A 199 -13.49 15.46 -4.34
CA ILE A 199 -14.32 16.60 -4.73
C ILE A 199 -14.36 16.75 -6.24
N ASP A 200 -13.19 16.67 -6.89
CA ASP A 200 -13.03 16.96 -8.32
C ASP A 200 -12.79 15.70 -9.19
N LYS A 201 -13.17 14.51 -8.71
CA LYS A 201 -13.01 13.21 -9.43
C LYS A 201 -13.38 13.28 -10.91
N GLU A 202 -14.51 13.89 -11.26
CA GLU A 202 -14.97 14.00 -12.65
C GLU A 202 -14.00 14.82 -13.50
N LYS A 203 -13.47 15.92 -12.95
CA LYS A 203 -12.46 16.76 -13.62
C LYS A 203 -11.12 16.04 -13.73
N PHE A 204 -10.72 15.31 -12.68
CA PHE A 204 -9.46 14.56 -12.69
C PHE A 204 -9.48 13.44 -13.73
N CYS A 205 -10.58 12.69 -13.82
CA CYS A 205 -10.77 11.67 -14.87
C CYS A 205 -10.78 12.30 -16.28
N ALA A 206 -11.46 13.44 -16.46
CA ALA A 206 -11.47 14.15 -17.73
C ALA A 206 -10.07 14.67 -18.13
N LEU A 207 -9.31 15.20 -17.17
CA LEU A 207 -7.95 15.67 -17.40
C LEU A 207 -7.00 14.51 -17.73
N SER A 208 -7.11 13.41 -16.99
CA SER A 208 -6.35 12.18 -17.27
C SER A 208 -6.63 11.68 -18.69
N ARG A 209 -7.91 11.61 -19.10
CA ARG A 209 -8.29 11.26 -20.48
C ARG A 209 -7.67 12.20 -21.51
N LYS A 210 -7.71 13.51 -21.25
CA LYS A 210 -7.14 14.53 -22.15
C LYS A 210 -5.62 14.38 -22.29
N ILE A 211 -4.92 14.10 -21.19
CA ILE A 211 -3.47 13.86 -21.19
C ILE A 211 -3.15 12.58 -21.97
N THR A 212 -3.89 11.50 -21.76
CA THR A 212 -3.69 10.24 -22.50
C THR A 212 -3.89 10.45 -24.00
N CYS A 213 -4.96 11.13 -24.41
CA CYS A 213 -5.20 11.46 -25.82
C CYS A 213 -4.15 12.42 -26.42
N ALA A 214 -3.44 13.20 -25.60
CA ALA A 214 -2.40 14.11 -26.07
C ALA A 214 -1.02 13.44 -26.18
N LEU A 215 -0.74 12.44 -25.35
CA LEU A 215 0.54 11.73 -25.33
C LEU A 215 0.58 10.56 -26.32
N PHE A 216 -0.56 9.93 -26.60
CA PHE A 216 -0.67 8.73 -27.43
C PHE A 216 -1.46 9.00 -28.72
N ASN A 217 -1.29 8.14 -29.72
CA ASN A 217 -2.18 8.14 -30.89
C ASN A 217 -3.62 7.72 -30.50
N GLU A 218 -4.57 7.93 -31.39
CA GLU A 218 -6.00 7.68 -31.12
C GLU A 218 -6.27 6.22 -30.72
N GLU A 219 -5.65 5.26 -31.40
CA GLU A 219 -5.80 3.83 -31.14
C GLU A 219 -5.26 3.42 -29.75
N HIS A 220 -4.02 3.79 -29.42
CA HIS A 220 -3.40 3.48 -28.13
C HIS A 220 -4.05 4.23 -26.98
N SER A 221 -4.51 5.47 -27.21
CA SER A 221 -5.25 6.21 -26.19
C SER A 221 -6.56 5.52 -25.82
N GLN A 222 -7.32 5.07 -26.83
CA GLN A 222 -8.57 4.35 -26.61
C GLN A 222 -8.33 3.03 -25.86
N ILE A 223 -7.29 2.26 -26.26
CA ILE A 223 -6.89 1.04 -25.54
C ILE A 223 -6.53 1.34 -24.08
N ALA A 224 -5.76 2.39 -23.81
CA ALA A 224 -5.35 2.77 -22.45
C ALA A 224 -6.56 3.18 -21.58
N ILE A 225 -7.51 3.93 -22.14
CA ILE A 225 -8.75 4.34 -21.46
C ILE A 225 -9.62 3.12 -21.18
N ASP A 226 -9.79 2.23 -22.15
CA ASP A 226 -10.60 1.02 -22.00
C ASP A 226 -9.98 0.07 -20.96
N LEU A 227 -8.65 -0.08 -20.96
CA LEU A 227 -7.93 -0.85 -19.95
C LEU A 227 -8.10 -0.24 -18.55
N ALA A 228 -8.00 1.08 -18.42
CA ALA A 228 -8.23 1.77 -17.15
C ALA A 228 -9.67 1.59 -16.65
N HIS A 229 -10.66 1.63 -17.55
CA HIS A 229 -12.05 1.41 -17.19
C HIS A 229 -12.31 -0.03 -16.72
N ARG A 230 -11.80 -1.04 -17.44
CA ARG A 230 -11.89 -2.46 -17.06
C ARG A 230 -11.18 -2.74 -15.74
N THR A 231 -10.01 -2.14 -15.54
CA THR A 231 -9.26 -2.22 -14.29
C THR A 231 -10.09 -1.65 -13.15
N ASN A 232 -10.65 -0.45 -13.31
CA ASN A 232 -11.49 0.17 -12.29
C ASN A 232 -12.74 -0.67 -11.95
N ASP A 233 -13.43 -1.25 -12.95
CA ASP A 233 -14.59 -2.11 -12.72
C ASP A 233 -14.20 -3.41 -11.99
N THR A 234 -13.10 -4.04 -12.41
CA THR A 234 -12.62 -5.29 -11.80
C THR A 234 -12.16 -5.08 -10.36
N PHE A 235 -11.33 -4.07 -10.11
CA PHE A 235 -10.87 -3.72 -8.77
C PHE A 235 -12.01 -3.22 -7.88
N GLY A 236 -12.94 -2.44 -8.44
CA GLY A 236 -14.11 -1.95 -7.71
C GLY A 236 -15.02 -3.09 -7.24
N LYS A 237 -15.31 -4.06 -8.12
CA LYS A 237 -16.08 -5.27 -7.77
C LYS A 237 -15.34 -6.16 -6.79
N PHE A 238 -14.03 -6.35 -6.96
CA PHE A 238 -13.20 -7.11 -6.04
C PHE A 238 -13.18 -6.49 -4.63
N LEU A 239 -12.96 -5.18 -4.53
CA LEU A 239 -12.92 -4.47 -3.25
C LEU A 239 -14.27 -4.52 -2.55
N SER A 240 -15.36 -4.24 -3.28
CA SER A 240 -16.73 -4.35 -2.78
C SER A 240 -17.02 -5.77 -2.26
N GLY A 241 -16.69 -6.78 -3.07
CA GLY A 241 -16.86 -8.19 -2.69
C GLY A 241 -16.07 -8.54 -1.44
N LYS A 242 -14.82 -8.10 -1.33
CA LYS A 242 -13.96 -8.34 -0.16
C LYS A 242 -14.45 -7.66 1.11
N ILE A 243 -14.98 -6.45 1.01
CA ILE A 243 -15.55 -5.75 2.16
C ILE A 243 -16.81 -6.47 2.65
N ILE A 244 -17.69 -6.90 1.75
CA ILE A 244 -18.91 -7.64 2.11
C ILE A 244 -18.57 -9.01 2.72
N ASP A 245 -17.65 -9.75 2.11
CA ASP A 245 -17.13 -11.03 2.61
C ASP A 245 -16.55 -10.88 4.03
N SER A 246 -15.71 -9.86 4.24
CA SER A 246 -15.14 -9.55 5.55
C SER A 246 -16.19 -9.13 6.58
N ALA A 247 -17.23 -8.41 6.16
CA ALA A 247 -18.33 -8.00 7.04
C ALA A 247 -19.19 -9.20 7.47
N ILE A 248 -19.42 -10.18 6.58
CA ILE A 248 -20.12 -11.42 6.92
C ILE A 248 -19.34 -12.19 7.98
N ILE A 249 -18.02 -12.37 7.77
CA ILE A 249 -17.14 -13.06 8.73
C ILE A 249 -17.08 -12.30 10.06
N GLY A 250 -17.08 -10.97 10.04
CA GLY A 250 -17.03 -10.18 11.27
C GLY A 250 -18.32 -10.19 12.12
N ILE A 251 -19.45 -10.59 11.54
CA ILE A 251 -20.74 -10.74 12.26
C ILE A 251 -20.92 -12.16 12.83
N LEU A 252 -20.33 -13.16 12.17
CA LEU A 252 -20.35 -14.57 12.60
C LEU A 252 -19.40 -14.80 13.78
#